data_AF-A0A483GFK3-F1
#
_entry.id   AF-A0A483GFK3-F1
#
_cell.length_a   1.000
_cell.length_b   1.000
_cell.length_c   1.000
_cell.angle_alpha   90.00
_cell.angle_beta   90.00
_cell.angle_gamma   90.00
#
_symmetry.space_group_name_H-M   'P 1'
#
loop_
_entity.id
_entity.type
_entity.pdbx_description
1 polymer ?
#
loop_
_entity_poly.entity_id
_entity_poly.type
_entity_poly.pdbx_seq_one_letter_code
_entity_poly.pdbx_strand_id
1 'polypeptide(L)' 'MLLKLDEETNRRLIKAKDRSRRSKTAEAYLRLKDHLERFPDFYNSELTVPGGEKEE' A
#
# COMPACT_ATOMS: atom_id res chain seq x y z
N MET A 1 -16.46 1.72 -0.35
CA MET A 1 -15.13 1.34 0.17
C MET A 1 -14.52 2.56 0.84
N LEU A 2 -14.48 2.61 2.18
CA LEU A 2 -13.96 3.75 2.95
C LEU A 2 -12.53 3.46 3.37
N LEU A 3 -11.58 3.79 2.50
CA LEU A 3 -10.17 3.84 2.86
C LEU A 3 -10.03 4.89 3.97
N LYS A 4 -9.69 4.47 5.20
CA LYS A 4 -9.43 5.37 6.32
C LYS A 4 -8.01 5.90 6.16
N LEU A 5 -7.90 7.19 5.88
CA LEU A 5 -6.65 7.91 5.74
C LEU A 5 -6.60 8.98 6.82
N ASP A 6 -5.42 9.24 7.36
CA ASP A 6 -5.17 10.43 8.14
C ASP A 6 -5.42 11.69 7.28
N GLU A 7 -5.61 12.82 7.94
CA GLU A 7 -6.01 14.06 7.26
C GLU A 7 -4.96 14.53 6.24
N GLU A 8 -3.68 14.35 6.54
CA GLU A 8 -2.60 14.77 5.65
C GLU A 8 -2.58 13.91 4.38
N THR A 9 -2.62 12.59 4.52
CA THR A 9 -2.67 11.66 3.39
C THR A 9 -3.92 11.86 2.56
N ASN A 10 -5.06 12.12 3.20
CA ASN A 10 -6.31 12.43 2.52
C ASN A 10 -6.20 13.72 1.69
N ARG A 11 -5.59 14.79 2.21
CA ARG A 11 -5.36 16.04 1.47
C ARG A 11 -4.44 15.81 0.27
N ARG A 12 -3.37 15.03 0.43
CA ARG A 12 -2.47 14.66 -0.67
C ARG A 12 -3.21 13.87 -1.76
N LEU A 13 -4.05 12.92 -1.38
CA LEU A 13 -4.87 12.13 -2.31
C LEU A 13 -5.89 13.01 -3.05
N ILE A 14 -6.54 13.95 -2.38
CA ILE A 14 -7.48 14.90 -3.03
C ILE A 14 -6.76 15.75 -4.08
N LYS A 15 -5.60 16.34 -3.74
CA LYS A 15 -4.79 17.11 -4.71
C LYS A 15 -4.37 16.27 -5.92
N ALA A 16 -4.03 15.00 -5.70
CA ALA A 16 -3.69 14.08 -6.79
C ALA A 16 -4.90 13.77 -7.69
N LYS A 17 -6.04 13.44 -7.06
CA LYS A 17 -7.32 13.21 -7.72
C LYS A 17 -7.73 14.40 -8.59
N ASP A 18 -7.64 15.63 -8.06
CA ASP A 18 -8.03 16.85 -8.77
C ASP A 18 -7.15 17.09 -10.02
N ARG A 19 -5.84 16.79 -9.91
CA ARG A 19 -4.91 16.87 -11.06
C ARG A 19 -5.18 15.79 -12.11
N SER A 20 -5.50 14.57 -11.70
CA SER A 20 -5.73 13.45 -12.62
C SER A 20 -7.15 13.40 -13.18
N ARG A 21 -8.08 14.21 -12.64
CA ARG A 21 -9.53 14.18 -12.92
C ARG A 21 -10.17 12.80 -12.71
N ARG A 22 -9.56 11.95 -11.88
CA ARG A 22 -10.10 10.62 -11.55
C ARG A 22 -11.05 10.69 -10.35
N SER A 23 -11.72 9.59 -10.06
CA SER A 23 -12.39 9.44 -8.76
C SER A 23 -11.33 9.25 -7.66
N LYS A 24 -11.67 9.64 -6.44
CA LYS A 24 -10.76 9.48 -5.28
C LYS A 24 -10.36 8.01 -5.08
N THR A 25 -11.32 7.10 -5.27
CA THR A 25 -11.11 5.65 -5.18
C THR A 25 -10.16 5.14 -6.26
N ALA A 26 -10.33 5.60 -7.50
CA ALA A 26 -9.45 5.19 -8.61
C ALA A 26 -8.02 5.69 -8.40
N GLU A 27 -7.84 6.93 -7.95
CA GLU A 27 -6.52 7.48 -7.64
C GLU A 27 -5.85 6.72 -6.47
N ALA A 28 -6.60 6.37 -5.43
CA ALA A 28 -6.09 5.58 -4.31
C ALA A 28 -5.64 4.18 -4.77
N TYR A 29 -6.46 3.52 -5.60
CA TYR A 29 -6.14 2.21 -6.15
C TYR A 29 -4.86 2.24 -7.00
N LEU A 30 -4.73 3.22 -7.90
CA LEU A 30 -3.54 3.34 -8.75
C LEU A 30 -2.27 3.58 -7.93
N ARG A 31 -2.35 4.42 -6.89
CA ARG A 31 -1.21 4.68 -5.99
C ARG A 31 -0.84 3.46 -5.16
N LEU A 32 -1.83 2.71 -4.69
CA LEU A 32 -1.58 1.46 -3.97
C LEU A 32 -0.92 0.43 -4.89
N LYS A 33 -1.44 0.28 -6.12
CA LYS A 33 -0.86 -0.63 -7.12
C LYS A 33 0.59 -0.26 -7.43
N ASP A 34 0.86 1.00 -7.75
CA ASP A 34 2.21 1.52 -8.04
C ASP A 34 3.17 1.29 -6.87
N HIS A 35 2.70 1.53 -5.64
CA HIS A 35 3.49 1.28 -4.44
C HIS A 35 3.86 -0.21 -4.29
N LEU A 36 2.89 -1.12 -4.48
CA LEU A 36 3.13 -2.56 -4.36
C LEU A 36 4.02 -3.09 -5.49
N GLU A 37 3.93 -2.54 -6.71
CA GLU A 37 4.83 -2.88 -7.82
C GLU A 37 6.27 -2.40 -7.55
N ARG A 38 6.43 -1.24 -6.90
CA ARG A 38 7.74 -0.66 -6.57
C ARG A 38 8.40 -1.29 -5.34
N PHE A 39 7.60 -1.79 -4.40
CA PHE A 39 8.05 -2.44 -3.17
C PHE A 39 7.46 -3.85 -3.09
N PRO A 40 7.93 -4.79 -3.94
CA PRO A 40 7.37 -6.14 -4.04
C PRO A 40 7.64 -7.02 -2.82
N ASP A 41 8.57 -6.63 -1.94
CA ASP A 41 9.05 -7.43 -0.81
C ASP A 41 8.06 -7.54 0.38
N PHE A 42 6.78 -7.20 0.16
CA PHE A 42 5.74 -7.12 1.18
C PHE A 42 5.46 -8.45 1.91
N TYR A 43 6.00 -9.58 1.43
CA TYR A 43 5.83 -10.91 2.02
C TYR A 43 7.12 -11.56 2.57
N ASN A 44 8.28 -10.89 2.56
CA ASN A 44 9.57 -11.55 2.82
C ASN A 44 10.31 -11.18 4.12
N SER A 45 9.69 -10.55 5.12
CA SER A 45 10.37 -10.33 6.42
C SER A 45 9.93 -11.26 7.55
N GLU A 46 8.85 -12.04 7.41
CA GLU A 46 8.30 -12.87 8.51
C GLU A 46 7.85 -14.29 8.07
N LEU A 47 7.95 -14.67 6.78
CA LEU A 47 7.56 -16.01 6.30
C LEU A 47 8.73 -17.00 6.17
N THR A 48 9.97 -16.59 6.45
CA THR A 48 11.08 -17.54 6.65
C THR A 48 11.09 -18.02 8.10
N VAL A 49 10.06 -18.75 8.50
CA VAL A 49 10.27 -19.85 9.44
C VAL A 49 10.35 -21.13 8.60
N PRO A 50 11.54 -21.52 8.10
CA PRO A 50 11.70 -22.90 7.71
C PRO A 50 11.61 -23.69 9.02
N GLY A 51 10.64 -24.60 9.10
CA GLY A 51 10.52 -25.47 10.26
C GLY A 51 11.83 -26.21 10.50
N GLY A 52 12.23 -26.26 11.77
CA GLY A 52 13.02 -27.33 12.34
C GLY A 52 14.53 -27.18 12.22
N GLU A 53 15.15 -26.76 13.31
CA GLU A 53 16.11 -27.60 14.03
C GLU A 53 16.01 -27.21 15.51
N LYS A 54 15.58 -28.17 16.34
CA LYS A 54 15.87 -28.15 17.77
C LYS A 54 17.28 -28.68 17.89
N GLU A 55 18.26 -27.87 18.26
CA GLU A 55 19.52 -28.40 18.79
C GLU A 55 19.98 -27.59 20.02
N GLU A 56 20.09 -28.36 21.11
CA GLU A 56 20.66 -28.18 22.47
C GLU A 56 20.48 -26.88 23.27
#